data_AF-A0A2W5AT85-F1
#
_entry.id   AF-A0A2W5AT85-F1
#
_cell.length_a   1.000
_cell.length_b   1.000
_cell.length_c   1.000
_cell.angle_alpha   90.00
_cell.angle_beta   90.00
_cell.angle_gamma   90.00
#
_symmetry.space_group_name_H-M   'P 1'
#
loop_
_entity.id
_entity.type
_entity.pdbx_description
1 polymer ?
#
loop_
_entity_poly.entity_id
_entity_poly.type
_entity_poly.pdbx_seq_one_letter_code
_entity_poly.pdbx_strand_id
1 'polypeptide(L)'
;MASGFTQSLADELIAGVESTKENVNARGEETIKTVAQVTTEGLQGESALAAEDLSHEIERTLANVNDILTRYEQSIVEYGENFNAGDRCGAAQLGGC
;
A
#
# COMPACT_ATOMS: atom_id res chain seq x y z
N MET A 1 29.32 -3.41 -14.15
CA MET A 1 27.99 -2.98 -14.65
C MET A 1 26.95 -3.59 -13.72
N ALA A 2 26.87 -3.09 -12.48
CA ALA A 2 25.75 -3.44 -11.62
C ALA A 2 24.60 -2.57 -12.10
N SER A 3 23.65 -3.14 -12.84
CA SER A 3 22.42 -2.46 -13.22
C SER A 3 21.62 -2.23 -11.94
N GLY A 4 21.92 -1.13 -11.28
CA GLY A 4 21.10 -0.60 -10.20
C GLY A 4 19.69 -0.39 -10.72
N PHE A 5 18.72 -0.78 -9.90
CA PHE A 5 17.29 -0.49 -10.01
C PHE A 5 16.82 -0.04 -11.41
N THR A 6 16.47 -1.01 -12.25
CA THR A 6 15.91 -0.71 -13.57
C THR A 6 14.47 -0.23 -13.41
N GLN A 7 13.99 0.61 -14.34
CA GLN A 7 12.58 1.04 -14.36
C GLN A 7 11.61 -0.15 -14.27
N SER A 8 11.97 -1.28 -14.88
CA SER A 8 11.26 -2.56 -14.77
C SER A 8 11.08 -3.05 -13.32
N LEU A 9 12.10 -2.91 -12.48
CA LEU A 9 12.03 -3.31 -11.07
C LEU A 9 11.17 -2.32 -10.25
N ALA A 10 11.16 -1.04 -10.63
CA ALA A 10 10.28 -0.04 -10.03
C ALA A 10 8.82 -0.34 -10.35
N ASP A 11 8.53 -0.63 -11.61
CA ASP A 11 7.19 -0.96 -12.10
C ASP A 11 6.69 -2.26 -11.46
N GLU A 12 7.54 -3.29 -11.35
CA GLU A 12 7.23 -4.54 -10.64
C GLU A 12 6.90 -4.30 -9.16
N LEU A 13 7.64 -3.40 -8.50
CA LEU A 13 7.42 -3.10 -7.08
C LEU A 13 6.14 -2.29 -6.87
N ILE A 14 5.84 -1.32 -7.73
CA ILE A 14 4.58 -0.57 -7.72
C ILE A 14 3.40 -1.54 -7.94
N ALA A 15 3.49 -2.41 -8.95
CA ALA A 15 2.45 -3.42 -9.20
C ALA A 15 2.23 -4.36 -8.00
N GLY A 16 3.31 -4.72 -7.30
CA GLY A 16 3.23 -5.49 -6.05
C GLY A 16 2.53 -4.73 -4.91
N VAL A 17 2.76 -3.44 -4.79
CA VAL A 17 2.08 -2.57 -3.81
C VAL A 17 0.59 -2.44 -4.14
N GLU A 18 0.24 -2.21 -5.41
CA GLU A 18 -1.16 -2.15 -5.87
C GLU A 18 -1.89 -3.47 -5.61
N SER A 19 -1.27 -4.60 -5.96
CA SER A 19 -1.81 -5.94 -5.68
C SER A 19 -2.04 -6.17 -4.18
N THR A 20 -1.11 -5.72 -3.34
CA THR A 20 -1.25 -5.80 -1.87
C THR A 20 -2.42 -4.94 -1.40
N LYS A 21 -2.58 -3.74 -1.95
CA LYS A 21 -3.66 -2.81 -1.64
C LYS A 21 -5.03 -3.41 -1.95
N GLU A 22 -5.18 -3.99 -3.12
CA GLU A 22 -6.39 -4.70 -3.53
C GLU A 22 -6.71 -5.87 -2.60
N ASN A 23 -5.71 -6.69 -2.25
CA ASN A 23 -5.90 -7.83 -1.35
C ASN A 23 -6.34 -7.39 0.05
N VAL A 24 -5.67 -6.39 0.62
CA VAL A 24 -5.98 -5.84 1.95
C VAL A 24 -7.40 -5.27 1.97
N ASN A 25 -7.78 -4.49 0.95
CA ASN A 25 -9.12 -3.92 0.86
C ASN A 25 -10.19 -5.03 0.74
N ALA A 26 -9.97 -6.05 -0.11
CA ALA A 26 -10.90 -7.15 -0.26
C ALA A 26 -11.11 -7.94 1.04
N ARG A 27 -10.03 -8.27 1.76
CA ARG A 27 -10.11 -8.95 3.06
C ARG A 27 -10.74 -8.08 4.14
N GLY A 28 -10.49 -6.77 4.09
CA GLY A 28 -11.12 -5.78 4.94
C GLY A 28 -12.63 -5.74 4.77
N GLU A 29 -13.10 -5.63 3.52
CA GLU A 29 -14.53 -5.65 3.20
C GLU A 29 -15.20 -6.97 3.60
N GLU A 30 -14.54 -8.11 3.38
CA GLU A 30 -15.04 -9.41 3.82
C GLU A 30 -15.21 -9.45 5.34
N THR A 31 -14.22 -8.98 6.08
CA THR A 31 -14.25 -8.94 7.55
C THR A 31 -15.40 -8.06 8.05
N ILE A 32 -15.57 -6.86 7.48
CA ILE A 32 -16.68 -5.95 7.82
C ILE A 32 -18.03 -6.63 7.54
N LYS A 33 -18.19 -7.31 6.39
CA LYS A 33 -19.40 -8.05 6.06
C LYS A 33 -19.67 -9.18 7.05
N THR A 34 -18.65 -9.93 7.46
CA THR A 34 -18.79 -10.98 8.48
C THR A 34 -19.23 -10.40 9.82
N VAL A 35 -18.61 -9.30 10.26
CA VAL A 35 -19.00 -8.62 11.51
C VAL A 35 -20.45 -8.13 11.43
N ALA A 36 -20.85 -7.53 10.31
CA ALA A 36 -22.22 -7.09 10.07
C ALA A 36 -23.22 -8.26 10.08
N GLN A 37 -22.90 -9.39 9.43
CA GLN A 37 -23.73 -10.60 9.45
C GLN A 37 -23.93 -11.13 10.87
N VAL A 38 -22.85 -11.33 11.62
CA VAL A 38 -22.92 -11.83 13.00
C VAL A 38 -23.73 -10.88 13.88
N THR A 39 -23.60 -9.57 13.66
CA THR A 39 -24.40 -8.55 14.38
C THR A 39 -25.89 -8.68 14.07
N THR A 40 -26.23 -8.82 12.79
CA THR A 40 -27.61 -8.92 12.31
C THR A 40 -28.29 -10.23 12.73
N GLU A 41 -27.51 -11.31 12.86
CA GLU A 41 -28.00 -12.67 13.16
C GLU A 41 -28.27 -12.93 14.65
N GLY A 42 -27.93 -12.03 15.57
CA GLY A 42 -28.34 -12.21 16.96
C GLY A 42 -27.59 -11.46 18.06
N LEU A 43 -26.67 -10.54 17.74
CA LEU A 43 -26.05 -9.73 18.79
C LEU A 43 -27.05 -8.68 19.30
N GLN A 44 -27.20 -8.58 20.62
CA GLN A 44 -27.99 -7.56 21.30
C GLN A 44 -27.17 -6.90 22.40
N GLY A 45 -27.48 -5.63 22.71
CA GLY A 45 -26.83 -4.89 23.79
C GLY A 45 -25.35 -4.61 23.52
N GLU A 46 -24.50 -4.80 24.53
CA GLU A 46 -23.07 -4.47 24.49
C GLU A 46 -22.30 -5.19 23.36
N SER A 47 -22.70 -6.41 22.99
CA SER A 47 -22.03 -7.15 21.92
C SER A 47 -22.27 -6.55 20.52
N ALA A 48 -23.42 -5.91 20.29
CA ALA A 48 -23.68 -5.22 19.03
C ALA A 48 -22.85 -3.93 18.92
N LEU A 49 -22.72 -3.20 20.03
CA LEU A 49 -21.84 -2.02 20.12
C LEU A 49 -20.37 -2.40 19.90
N ALA A 50 -19.92 -3.49 20.52
CA ALA A 50 -18.55 -3.99 20.32
C ALA A 50 -18.27 -4.41 18.86
N ALA A 51 -19.27 -4.94 18.16
CA ALA A 51 -19.15 -5.30 16.74
C ALA A 51 -19.12 -4.07 15.82
N GLU A 52 -19.88 -3.03 16.15
CA GLU A 52 -19.82 -1.73 15.46
C GLU A 52 -18.45 -1.06 15.66
N ASP A 53 -17.96 -1.03 16.90
CA ASP A 53 -16.62 -0.52 17.24
C ASP A 53 -15.52 -1.28 16.49
N LEU A 54 -15.61 -2.62 16.44
CA LEU A 54 -14.67 -3.45 15.71
C LEU A 54 -14.71 -3.15 14.20
N SER A 55 -15.89 -2.92 13.63
CA SER A 55 -16.04 -2.55 12.21
C SER A 55 -15.32 -1.23 11.91
N HIS A 56 -15.49 -0.23 12.76
CA HIS A 56 -14.78 1.05 12.64
C HIS A 56 -13.27 0.93 12.84
N GLU A 57 -12.81 0.06 13.75
CA GLU A 57 -11.38 -0.22 13.93
C GLU A 57 -10.77 -0.87 12.69
N ILE A 58 -11.50 -1.78 12.04
CA ILE A 58 -11.09 -2.39 10.77
C ILE A 58 -10.98 -1.30 9.68
N GLU A 59 -11.99 -0.45 9.52
CA GLU A 59 -11.96 0.66 8.55
C GLU A 59 -10.75 1.59 8.77
N ARG A 60 -10.47 1.95 10.02
CA ARG A 60 -9.32 2.78 10.37
C ARG A 60 -7.99 2.09 10.06
N THR A 61 -7.91 0.80 10.34
CA THR A 61 -6.70 0.00 10.05
C THR A 61 -6.47 -0.08 8.55
N LEU A 62 -7.51 -0.32 7.75
CA LEU A 62 -7.43 -0.33 6.29
C LEU A 62 -6.97 1.03 5.75
N ALA A 63 -7.50 2.14 6.28
CA ALA A 63 -7.06 3.47 5.90
C ALA A 63 -5.57 3.70 6.19
N ASN A 64 -5.10 3.28 7.37
CA ASN A 64 -3.68 3.38 7.74
C ASN A 64 -2.77 2.54 6.83
N VAL A 65 -3.17 1.30 6.51
CA VAL A 65 -2.41 0.45 5.59
C VAL A 65 -2.35 1.06 4.20
N ASN A 66 -3.47 1.57 3.69
CA ASN A 66 -3.51 2.27 2.40
C ASN A 66 -2.57 3.49 2.37
N ASP A 67 -2.51 4.29 3.44
CA ASP A 67 -1.58 5.42 3.55
C ASP A 67 -0.11 4.97 3.54
N ILE A 68 0.23 3.91 4.28
CA ILE A 68 1.58 3.34 4.28
C ILE A 68 1.98 2.86 2.88
N LEU A 69 1.09 2.13 2.20
CA LEU A 69 1.35 1.61 0.85
C LEU A 69 1.55 2.76 -0.15
N THR A 70 0.74 3.82 -0.08
CA THR A 70 0.93 5.00 -0.93
C THR A 70 2.23 5.75 -0.66
N ARG A 71 2.68 5.85 0.60
CA ARG A 71 4.01 6.41 0.91
C ARG A 71 5.13 5.53 0.36
N TYR A 72 4.93 4.21 0.33
CA TYR A 72 5.88 3.27 -0.25
C TYR A 72 5.98 3.46 -1.77
N GLU A 73 4.84 3.57 -2.48
CA GLU A 73 4.80 3.92 -3.92
C GLU A 73 5.57 5.22 -4.21
N GLN A 74 5.32 6.28 -3.44
CA GLN A 74 6.03 7.55 -3.58
C GLN A 74 7.54 7.41 -3.37
N SER A 75 7.96 6.67 -2.34
CA SER A 75 9.38 6.44 -2.04
C SER A 75 10.08 5.67 -3.16
N ILE A 76 9.39 4.73 -3.81
CA ILE A 76 9.91 3.97 -4.95
C ILE A 76 10.14 4.89 -6.15
N VAL A 77 9.18 5.77 -6.43
CA VAL A 77 9.27 6.76 -7.51
C VAL A 77 10.43 7.73 -7.25
N GLU A 78 10.50 8.32 -6.06
CA GLU A 78 11.58 9.24 -5.67
C GLU A 78 12.97 8.59 -5.74
N TYR A 79 13.07 7.32 -5.31
CA TYR A 79 14.31 6.56 -5.42
C TYR A 79 14.73 6.37 -6.88
N GLY A 80 13.79 6.00 -7.75
CA GLY A 80 14.03 5.86 -9.19
C GLY A 80 14.44 7.17 -9.88
N GLU A 81 13.79 8.29 -9.55
CA GLU A 81 14.13 9.61 -10.10
C GLU A 81 15.53 10.08 -9.67
N ASN A 82 15.88 9.94 -8.39
CA ASN A 82 17.19 10.30 -7.87
C ASN A 82 18.31 9.43 -8.44
N PHE A 83 18.04 8.12 -8.63
CA PHE A 83 19.00 7.20 -9.26
C PHE A 83 19.27 7.60 -10.73
N ASN A 84 18.22 7.88 -11.51
CA ASN A 84 18.33 8.33 -12.89
C ASN A 84 19.06 9.69 -13.01
N ALA A 85 18.86 10.61 -12.06
CA ALA A 85 19.57 11.89 -12.01
C ALA A 85 21.08 11.71 -11.72
N GLY A 86 21.42 10.84 -10.77
CA GLY A 86 22.81 10.50 -10.43
C GLY A 86 23.58 9.87 -11.60
N ASP A 87 22.95 8.92 -12.30
CA ASP A 87 23.53 8.27 -13.48
C ASP A 87 23.72 9.25 -14.65
N ARG A 88 22.75 10.14 -14.90
CA ARG A 88 22.90 11.22 -15.90
C ARG A 88 24.03 12.18 -15.55
N CYS A 89 24.18 12.52 -14.28
CA CYS A 89 25.24 13.41 -13.82
C CYS A 89 26.63 12.73 -13.93
N GLY A 90 26.73 11.45 -13.57
CA GLY A 90 27.94 10.65 -13.75
C GLY A 90 28.31 10.45 -15.22
N ALA A 91 27.33 10.23 -16.11
CA ALA A 91 27.55 10.13 -17.55
C ALA A 91 27.99 11.47 -18.17
N ALA A 92 27.39 12.58 -17.77
CA ALA A 92 27.78 13.93 -18.24
C ALA A 92 29.20 14.31 -17.80
N GLN A 93 29.66 13.83 -16.64
CA GLN A 93 31.01 14.10 -16.14
C GLN A 93 32.10 13.27 -16.85
N LEU A 94 31.72 12.13 -17.43
CA LEU A 94 32.62 11.24 -18.19
C LEU A 94 32.63 11.52 -19.70
N GLY A 95 31.59 12.17 -20.24
CA GLY A 95 31.47 12.55 -21.65
C GLY A 95 31.59 14.06 -21.87
N GLY A 96 32.66 14.67 -21.33
CA GLY A 96 32.87 16.11 -21.26
C GLY A 96 32.47 16.92 -22.50
N CYS A 97 32.03 18.15 -22.25
CA CYS A 97 31.82 19.20 -23.25
C CYS A 97 33.04 19.42 -24.15
#